data_AF-A0A0J9T2X2-F1
#
_entry.id   AF-A0A0J9T2X2-F1
#
_cell.length_a   1.000
_cell.length_b   1.000
_cell.length_c   1.000
_cell.angle_alpha   90.00
_cell.angle_beta   90.00
_cell.angle_gamma   90.00
#
_symmetry.space_group_name_H-M   'P 1'
#
loop_
_entity.id
_entity.type
_entity.pdbx_description
1 polymer ?
#
loop_
_entity_poly.entity_id
_entity_poly.type
_entity_poly.pdbx_seq_one_letter_code
_entity_poly.pdbx_strand_id
1 'polypeptide(L)'
;MNKRDKISTYIAFQNVITFYYPLLKNLNLYEFYEELDKESSSIIYSDPKCYQCSNHIASEVSTGRELIALCKKVCNIILSNNDILGKCKDNIDNKPCQHMNYWLYNKIMSIIDNTSLVRNFYAAVNMYTHTHKHIFRNCTFTNFKIDKDKFKKKHILYKFLESYDDMKNKIDSQNELYTPLYCKRVKEYFNFYNLIKDNCINDTCEYSNDLQNFKNKINKPEELTFIYEKCKYKSISCKHGTNGNDDVPCLGPQGNPLLFQIFGNDPDNIVNVLLNVAIISVPTLTIFLILFKDVHEQICPLNRFIRELENFNHNNQRFSTYDDLTDIVAENNKSLKDIGCAVYKGYTRLTAFDDENRRKFCDYLNLWLDEKKNTHTTVKSDIIIEKWVRIENLWDKLNEKGKSSQQCERKSTGKNASEIKKRMDLMVYCANRDYFKDLCKKAISWKINVNQKCSLFNEFTNKNYTKFYNENECFDKAQDPQDYRYHISNECTLYNMSKTFPIFDSEQKAILDNDNIRTAIKKCVIHPEVEDKNTKQTGDVVDDRTKTSESRIALDESEDGLAESKFRHSEQEVDLPSPPVIVFPTSTDASLTDIGHSKPIYYAGLSVSGVFFTSMVLYKV
;
A
#
# COMPACT_ATOMS: atom_id res chain seq x y z
N MET A 1 -16.28 -9.79 30.50
CA MET A 1 -15.73 -9.69 29.12
C MET A 1 -15.08 -11.00 28.75
N ASN A 2 -15.54 -11.64 27.67
CA ASN A 2 -15.09 -12.97 27.28
C ASN A 2 -13.76 -12.90 26.49
N LYS A 3 -12.99 -14.00 26.42
CA LYS A 3 -11.68 -14.05 25.74
C LYS A 3 -11.75 -13.67 24.25
N ARG A 4 -12.92 -13.90 23.61
CA ARG A 4 -13.26 -13.45 22.24
C ARG A 4 -13.36 -11.93 22.12
N ASP A 5 -13.94 -11.26 23.10
CA ASP A 5 -14.12 -9.80 23.07
C ASP A 5 -12.78 -9.08 23.19
N LYS A 6 -11.88 -9.57 24.07
CA LYS A 6 -10.53 -9.02 24.20
C LYS A 6 -9.69 -9.17 22.92
N ILE A 7 -9.87 -10.27 22.19
CA ILE A 7 -9.21 -10.53 20.90
C ILE A 7 -9.81 -9.66 19.80
N SER A 8 -11.14 -9.47 19.78
CA SER A 8 -11.81 -8.58 18.82
C SER A 8 -11.42 -7.11 19.02
N THR A 9 -11.29 -6.66 20.28
CA THR A 9 -10.79 -5.31 20.59
C THR A 9 -9.31 -5.15 20.23
N TYR A 10 -8.48 -6.18 20.42
CA TYR A 10 -7.06 -6.17 20.02
C TYR A 10 -6.87 -6.19 18.49
N ILE A 11 -7.69 -6.95 17.76
CA ILE A 11 -7.70 -6.99 16.29
C ILE A 11 -8.19 -5.67 15.71
N ALA A 12 -9.20 -5.03 16.30
CA ALA A 12 -9.61 -3.67 15.96
C ALA A 12 -8.47 -2.65 16.21
N PHE A 13 -7.74 -2.79 17.32
CA PHE A 13 -6.58 -1.93 17.63
C PHE A 13 -5.40 -2.11 16.66
N GLN A 14 -5.18 -3.32 16.14
CA GLN A 14 -4.12 -3.60 15.15
C GLN A 14 -4.50 -3.17 13.73
N ASN A 15 -5.78 -3.29 13.35
CA ASN A 15 -6.28 -2.79 12.07
C ASN A 15 -6.28 -1.25 12.01
N VAL A 16 -6.47 -0.57 13.14
CA VAL A 16 -6.29 0.89 13.29
C VAL A 16 -4.82 1.32 13.08
N ILE A 17 -3.82 0.51 13.44
CA ILE A 17 -2.41 0.91 13.26
C ILE A 17 -2.00 0.98 11.77
N THR A 18 -2.68 0.24 10.89
CA THR A 18 -2.22 0.05 9.50
C THR A 18 -2.73 1.15 8.54
N PHE A 19 -3.91 1.72 8.77
CA PHE A 19 -4.47 2.82 7.96
C PHE A 19 -3.91 4.21 8.36
N TYR A 20 -3.42 4.36 9.58
CA TYR A 20 -3.04 5.64 10.18
C TYR A 20 -1.55 5.98 10.08
N TYR A 21 -0.72 5.00 9.74
CA TYR A 21 0.73 5.16 9.72
C TYR A 21 1.20 6.35 8.85
N PRO A 22 0.64 6.62 7.64
CA PRO A 22 1.07 7.76 6.82
C PRO A 22 0.69 9.14 7.39
N LEU A 23 -0.44 9.26 8.11
CA LEU A 23 -0.87 10.53 8.71
C LEU A 23 -0.09 10.86 9.97
N LEU A 24 0.11 9.85 10.82
CA LEU A 24 0.88 10.02 12.05
C LEU A 24 2.34 10.34 11.74
N LYS A 25 2.90 9.79 10.65
CA LYS A 25 4.25 10.14 10.16
C LYS A 25 4.49 11.62 9.92
N ASN A 26 3.46 12.45 9.75
CA ASN A 26 3.61 13.89 9.54
C ASN A 26 3.52 14.70 10.85
N LEU A 27 3.49 14.03 12.01
CA LEU A 27 3.53 14.63 13.34
C LEU A 27 4.96 14.56 13.88
N ASN A 28 5.42 15.60 14.57
CA ASN A 28 6.83 15.80 14.91
C ASN A 28 7.43 14.62 15.70
N LEU A 29 6.71 14.12 16.72
CA LEU A 29 7.15 12.95 17.50
C LEU A 29 7.37 11.71 16.61
N TYR A 30 6.45 11.46 15.69
CA TYR A 30 6.49 10.26 14.85
C TYR A 30 7.55 10.37 13.77
N GLU A 31 7.74 11.55 13.17
CA GLU A 31 8.88 11.84 12.28
C GLU A 31 10.20 11.55 12.98
N PHE A 32 10.36 12.01 14.23
CA PHE A 32 11.57 11.75 15.00
C PHE A 32 11.77 10.25 15.27
N TYR A 33 10.71 9.51 15.59
CA TYR A 33 10.78 8.05 15.75
C TYR A 33 11.16 7.32 14.46
N GLU A 34 10.73 7.83 13.29
CA GLU A 34 11.17 7.28 12.01
C GLU A 34 12.64 7.52 11.76
N GLU A 35 13.15 8.71 12.08
CA GLU A 35 14.58 9.01 11.93
C GLU A 35 15.43 8.09 12.82
N LEU A 36 15.01 7.83 14.07
CA LEU A 36 15.65 6.85 14.94
C LEU A 36 15.63 5.42 14.34
N ASP A 37 14.52 5.02 13.72
CA ASP A 37 14.38 3.71 13.07
C ASP A 37 15.18 3.59 11.75
N LYS A 38 15.36 4.68 11.00
CA LYS A 38 16.17 4.74 9.77
C LYS A 38 17.66 4.65 10.07
N GLU A 39 18.16 5.45 11.01
CA GLU A 39 19.57 5.40 11.45
C GLU A 39 19.90 4.03 12.08
N SER A 40 18.91 3.37 12.67
CA SER A 40 18.99 1.98 13.16
C SER A 40 19.18 0.92 12.05
N SER A 41 19.00 1.26 10.77
CA SER A 41 19.06 0.33 9.64
C SER A 41 20.34 0.41 8.81
N SER A 42 21.19 1.44 8.99
CA SER A 42 22.31 1.73 8.07
C SER A 42 23.69 1.21 8.50
N ILE A 43 23.85 0.63 9.71
CA ILE A 43 25.19 0.33 10.25
C ILE A 43 25.30 -1.15 10.67
N ILE A 44 25.86 -1.97 9.77
CA ILE A 44 26.22 -3.38 10.03
C ILE A 44 27.70 -3.53 10.41
N TYR A 45 28.53 -2.50 10.26
CA TYR A 45 29.92 -2.57 10.67
C TYR A 45 30.08 -2.18 12.14
N SER A 46 30.57 -3.14 12.93
CA SER A 46 30.96 -2.99 14.31
C SER A 46 32.07 -1.94 14.40
N ASP A 47 31.70 -0.67 14.64
CA ASP A 47 32.67 0.32 15.09
C ASP A 47 33.33 -0.24 16.37
N PRO A 48 34.67 -0.36 16.45
CA PRO A 48 35.35 -0.77 17.68
C PRO A 48 34.94 0.09 18.89
N LYS A 49 34.38 1.28 18.70
CA LYS A 49 33.87 2.15 19.77
C LYS A 49 32.66 1.60 20.53
N CYS A 50 31.84 0.74 19.94
CA CYS A 50 30.62 0.20 20.58
C CYS A 50 30.83 -1.15 21.30
N TYR A 51 32.06 -1.41 21.77
CA TYR A 51 32.44 -2.68 22.39
C TYR A 51 31.75 -2.96 23.74
N GLN A 52 31.44 -1.91 24.53
CA GLN A 52 30.74 -2.05 25.82
C GLN A 52 29.40 -2.78 25.71
N CYS A 53 28.69 -2.63 24.59
CA CYS A 53 27.47 -3.40 24.34
C CYS A 53 27.70 -4.91 24.42
N SER A 54 28.83 -5.41 23.90
CA SER A 54 29.14 -6.84 23.91
C SER A 54 29.74 -7.29 25.25
N ASN A 55 30.45 -6.39 25.95
CA ASN A 55 31.06 -6.70 27.25
C ASN A 55 30.05 -6.78 28.38
N HIS A 56 29.01 -5.95 28.36
CA HIS A 56 28.04 -5.86 29.45
C HIS A 56 26.83 -6.77 29.25
N ILE A 57 26.47 -7.10 28.01
CA ILE A 57 25.28 -7.90 27.69
C ILE A 57 25.74 -9.31 27.30
N ALA A 58 25.28 -10.33 28.05
CA ALA A 58 25.63 -11.71 27.77
C ALA A 58 24.98 -12.20 26.46
N SER A 59 25.80 -12.56 25.46
CA SER A 59 25.36 -12.99 24.13
C SER A 59 24.75 -14.39 24.08
N GLU A 60 25.11 -15.25 25.03
CA GLU A 60 24.70 -16.67 25.09
C GLU A 60 23.24 -16.86 25.52
N VAL A 61 22.61 -15.83 26.09
CA VAL A 61 21.19 -15.86 26.45
C VAL A 61 20.34 -15.66 25.18
N SER A 62 19.18 -16.34 25.10
CA SER A 62 18.31 -16.40 23.90
C SER A 62 17.97 -15.05 23.26
N THR A 63 17.95 -13.96 24.04
CA THR A 63 17.67 -12.58 23.59
C THR A 63 18.89 -11.64 23.66
N GLY A 64 20.02 -12.13 24.14
CA GLY A 64 21.24 -11.35 24.35
C GLY A 64 21.80 -10.77 23.05
N ARG A 65 21.82 -11.56 21.98
CA ARG A 65 22.28 -11.10 20.65
C ARG A 65 21.45 -9.94 20.09
N GLU A 66 20.12 -10.00 20.23
CA GLU A 66 19.22 -8.94 19.77
C GLU A 66 19.39 -7.65 20.59
N LEU A 67 19.57 -7.78 21.91
CA LEU A 67 19.87 -6.65 22.78
C LEU A 67 21.24 -6.02 22.49
N ILE A 68 22.28 -6.83 22.23
CA ILE A 68 23.60 -6.33 21.80
C ILE A 68 23.45 -5.55 20.50
N ALA A 69 22.69 -6.07 19.54
CA ALA A 69 22.43 -5.38 18.28
C ALA A 69 21.71 -4.04 18.50
N LEU A 70 20.67 -4.01 19.32
CA LEU A 70 19.97 -2.77 19.69
C LEU A 70 20.91 -1.78 20.41
N CYS A 71 21.76 -2.26 21.32
CA CYS A 71 22.71 -1.43 22.06
C CYS A 71 23.72 -0.79 21.12
N LYS A 72 24.31 -1.58 20.21
CA LYS A 72 25.27 -1.07 19.22
C LYS A 72 24.63 -0.02 18.30
N LYS A 73 23.37 -0.22 17.93
CA LYS A 73 22.59 0.78 17.16
C LYS A 73 22.45 2.09 17.93
N VAL A 74 22.03 2.04 19.19
CA VAL A 74 21.90 3.23 20.05
C VAL A 74 23.26 3.91 20.26
N CYS A 75 24.31 3.14 20.50
CA CYS A 75 25.68 3.65 20.59
C CYS A 75 26.08 4.41 19.32
N ASN A 76 25.82 3.85 18.15
CA ASN A 76 26.10 4.54 16.89
C ASN A 76 25.28 5.83 16.72
N ILE A 77 24.01 5.84 17.13
CA ILE A 77 23.17 7.06 17.12
C ILE A 77 23.81 8.15 18.01
N ILE A 78 24.28 7.78 19.20
CA ILE A 78 24.91 8.70 20.16
C ILE A 78 26.26 9.22 19.62
N LEU A 79 27.07 8.35 19.03
CA LEU A 79 28.42 8.68 18.56
C LEU A 79 28.46 9.29 17.15
N SER A 80 27.43 9.10 16.32
CA SER A 80 27.34 9.60 14.93
C SER A 80 27.34 11.12 14.83
N ASN A 81 27.95 11.66 13.76
CA ASN A 81 28.00 13.09 13.42
C ASN A 81 26.70 13.68 12.86
N ASN A 82 25.64 12.87 12.71
CA ASN A 82 24.41 13.27 12.02
C ASN A 82 23.41 14.10 12.86
N ASP A 83 23.82 14.60 14.04
CA ASP A 83 22.99 15.32 15.03
C ASP A 83 21.50 14.91 15.04
N ILE A 84 21.27 13.63 15.34
CA ILE A 84 19.93 13.04 15.34
C ILE A 84 18.98 13.74 16.32
N LEU A 85 19.47 14.24 17.46
CA LEU A 85 18.66 15.00 18.41
C LEU A 85 18.23 16.34 17.82
N GLY A 86 19.07 16.98 17.01
CA GLY A 86 18.71 18.17 16.23
C GLY A 86 17.60 17.93 15.20
N LYS A 87 17.34 16.68 14.79
CA LYS A 87 16.17 16.35 13.95
C LYS A 87 14.86 16.33 14.73
N CYS A 88 14.89 16.36 16.05
CA CYS A 88 13.70 16.52 16.87
C CYS A 88 13.23 17.98 16.80
N LYS A 89 12.06 18.21 16.21
CA LYS A 89 11.48 19.55 16.07
C LYS A 89 11.13 20.18 17.43
N ASP A 90 10.80 19.35 18.42
CA ASP A 90 10.63 19.77 19.81
C ASP A 90 12.00 19.74 20.52
N ASN A 91 12.84 20.72 20.23
CA ASN A 91 14.21 20.82 20.75
C ASN A 91 14.31 21.60 22.08
N ILE A 92 13.17 21.90 22.71
CA ILE A 92 13.11 22.59 24.00
C ILE A 92 13.42 21.58 25.12
N ASP A 93 14.27 21.99 26.05
CA ASP A 93 14.69 21.21 27.22
C ASP A 93 15.27 19.82 26.84
N ASN A 94 14.83 18.78 27.53
CA ASN A 94 15.31 17.40 27.41
C ASN A 94 14.37 16.53 26.54
N LYS A 95 13.47 17.16 25.77
CA LYS A 95 12.43 16.47 24.98
C LYS A 95 12.99 15.44 23.98
N PRO A 96 14.04 15.74 23.20
CA PRO A 96 14.63 14.74 22.30
C PRO A 96 15.11 13.49 23.03
N CYS A 97 15.76 13.66 24.19
CA CYS A 97 16.20 12.53 25.02
C CYS A 97 15.02 11.77 25.62
N GLN A 98 13.97 12.46 26.07
CA GLN A 98 12.75 11.83 26.60
C GLN A 98 12.07 10.99 25.51
N HIS A 99 11.84 11.56 24.33
CA HIS A 99 11.27 10.85 23.19
C HIS A 99 12.07 9.59 22.86
N MET A 100 13.40 9.73 22.77
CA MET A 100 14.30 8.62 22.51
C MET A 100 14.27 7.57 23.62
N ASN A 101 14.13 7.96 24.89
CA ASN A 101 14.04 7.02 26.01
C ASN A 101 12.75 6.18 25.95
N TYR A 102 11.60 6.80 25.64
CA TYR A 102 10.34 6.08 25.41
C TYR A 102 10.40 5.14 24.20
N TRP A 103 10.97 5.61 23.09
CA TRP A 103 11.21 4.79 21.90
C TRP A 103 12.09 3.58 22.23
N LEU A 104 13.21 3.82 22.92
CA LEU A 104 14.19 2.80 23.26
C LEU A 104 13.58 1.73 24.16
N TYR A 105 12.87 2.13 25.21
CA TYR A 105 12.23 1.17 26.09
C TYR A 105 11.17 0.33 25.37
N ASN A 106 10.39 0.94 24.47
CA ASN A 106 9.44 0.21 23.64
C ASN A 106 10.13 -0.86 22.77
N LYS A 107 11.30 -0.56 22.20
CA LYS A 107 12.10 -1.53 21.44
C LYS A 107 12.63 -2.65 22.34
N ILE A 108 13.13 -2.33 23.53
CA ILE A 108 13.62 -3.34 24.50
C ILE A 108 12.50 -4.30 24.90
N MET A 109 11.31 -3.79 25.27
CA MET A 109 10.16 -4.61 25.65
C MET A 109 9.58 -5.46 24.49
N SER A 110 9.98 -5.17 23.25
CA SER A 110 9.65 -6.04 22.11
C SER A 110 10.60 -7.24 21.96
N ILE A 111 11.79 -7.14 22.55
CA ILE A 111 12.86 -8.16 22.47
C ILE A 111 12.87 -9.06 23.71
N ILE A 112 12.65 -8.52 24.90
CA ILE A 112 12.89 -9.25 26.15
C ILE A 112 11.88 -8.94 27.26
N ASP A 113 11.50 -9.97 28.00
CA ASP A 113 10.65 -9.89 29.21
C ASP A 113 11.46 -10.06 30.53
N ASN A 114 12.73 -10.49 30.47
CA ASN A 114 13.65 -10.67 31.61
C ASN A 114 14.34 -9.35 32.04
N THR A 115 14.26 -9.03 33.33
CA THR A 115 14.70 -7.76 33.93
C THR A 115 16.21 -7.59 34.12
N SER A 116 17.01 -8.68 34.19
CA SER A 116 18.45 -8.57 34.50
C SER A 116 19.28 -8.05 33.33
N LEU A 117 19.01 -8.54 32.11
CA LEU A 117 19.69 -8.10 30.89
C LEU A 117 19.35 -6.65 30.52
N VAL A 118 18.13 -6.19 30.84
CA VAL A 118 17.73 -4.78 30.63
C VAL A 118 18.63 -3.85 31.46
N ARG A 119 19.00 -4.22 32.69
CA ARG A 119 19.91 -3.41 33.52
C ARG A 119 21.27 -3.25 32.86
N ASN A 120 21.85 -4.36 32.40
CA ASN A 120 23.16 -4.35 31.74
C ASN A 120 23.13 -3.57 30.42
N PHE A 121 22.03 -3.67 29.68
CA PHE A 121 21.79 -2.86 28.48
C PHE A 121 21.88 -1.36 28.77
N TYR A 122 21.14 -0.88 29.77
CA TYR A 122 21.15 0.54 30.13
C TYR A 122 22.50 0.98 30.70
N ALA A 123 23.22 0.11 31.42
CA ALA A 123 24.58 0.40 31.86
C ALA A 123 25.51 0.63 30.66
N ALA A 124 25.46 -0.23 29.65
CA ALA A 124 26.26 -0.07 28.44
C ALA A 124 25.90 1.20 27.65
N VAL A 125 24.60 1.46 27.43
CA VAL A 125 24.14 2.65 26.69
C VAL A 125 24.56 3.95 27.38
N ASN A 126 24.41 4.03 28.70
CA ASN A 126 24.77 5.22 29.46
C ASN A 126 26.28 5.48 29.53
N MET A 127 27.14 4.48 29.28
CA MET A 127 28.57 4.76 29.13
C MET A 127 28.87 5.65 27.92
N TYR A 128 28.08 5.53 26.85
CA TYR A 128 28.29 6.30 25.63
C TYR A 128 27.78 7.73 25.71
N THR A 129 26.71 7.98 26.49
CA THR A 129 26.18 9.35 26.66
C THR A 129 27.18 10.28 27.37
N HIS A 130 28.11 9.71 28.14
CA HIS A 130 29.15 10.47 28.83
C HIS A 130 30.42 10.70 27.98
N THR A 131 30.50 10.13 26.78
CA THR A 131 31.68 10.22 25.91
C THR A 131 31.50 11.19 24.73
N HIS A 132 32.40 12.17 24.65
CA HIS A 132 32.81 13.03 23.51
C HIS A 132 31.80 13.95 22.80
N LYS A 133 30.47 13.87 23.01
CA LYS A 133 29.52 14.88 22.45
C LYS A 133 28.69 15.58 23.51
N HIS A 134 28.75 16.92 23.50
CA HIS A 134 27.97 17.79 24.39
C HIS A 134 26.45 17.56 24.30
N ILE A 135 25.95 17.14 23.13
CA ILE A 135 24.51 17.06 22.84
C ILE A 135 23.81 15.94 23.63
N PHE A 136 24.47 14.79 23.82
CA PHE A 136 23.90 13.64 24.56
C PHE A 136 24.30 13.62 26.04
N ARG A 137 25.19 14.51 26.49
CA ARG A 137 25.73 14.52 27.86
C ARG A 137 24.65 14.68 28.93
N ASN A 138 23.51 15.28 28.58
CA ASN A 138 22.37 15.48 29.47
C ASN A 138 21.25 14.43 29.28
N CYS A 139 21.37 13.54 28.28
CA CYS A 139 20.43 12.44 28.11
C CYS A 139 20.73 11.36 29.16
N THR A 140 19.77 11.09 30.04
CA THR A 140 19.80 9.92 30.93
C THR A 140 18.79 8.90 30.42
N PHE A 141 19.28 7.79 29.87
CA PHE A 141 18.41 6.68 29.46
C PHE A 141 18.12 5.80 30.67
N THR A 142 16.83 5.66 31.00
CA THR A 142 16.39 4.99 32.21
C THR A 142 15.52 3.79 31.89
N ASN A 143 15.78 2.70 32.62
CA ASN A 143 14.84 1.60 32.67
C ASN A 143 13.62 2.06 33.49
N PHE A 144 12.45 2.15 32.85
CA PHE A 144 11.21 2.52 33.55
C PHE A 144 10.83 1.50 34.64
N LYS A 145 11.33 0.26 34.55
CA LYS A 145 11.00 -0.87 35.45
C LYS A 145 9.50 -1.17 35.49
N ILE A 146 8.83 -1.01 34.34
CA ILE A 146 7.40 -1.25 34.16
C ILE A 146 7.23 -2.50 33.29
N ASP A 147 6.25 -3.33 33.59
CA ASP A 147 5.88 -4.43 32.70
C ASP A 147 5.46 -3.92 31.30
N LYS A 148 5.62 -4.75 30.27
CA LYS A 148 5.32 -4.45 28.88
C LYS A 148 3.90 -3.96 28.65
N ASP A 149 2.90 -4.62 29.24
CA ASP A 149 1.49 -4.26 29.03
C ASP A 149 1.15 -2.92 29.69
N LYS A 150 1.69 -2.68 30.89
CA LYS A 150 1.56 -1.40 31.60
C LYS A 150 2.31 -0.27 30.87
N PHE A 151 3.52 -0.52 30.39
CA PHE A 151 4.28 0.45 29.61
C PHE A 151 3.60 0.77 28.29
N LYS A 152 2.98 -0.22 27.62
CA LYS A 152 2.22 0.04 26.39
C LYS A 152 1.12 1.07 26.62
N LYS A 153 0.41 1.01 27.76
CA LYS A 153 -0.59 2.02 28.13
C LYS A 153 0.04 3.39 28.37
N LYS A 154 1.12 3.44 29.15
CA LYS A 154 1.93 4.64 29.38
C LYS A 154 2.37 5.31 28.08
N HIS A 155 2.92 4.53 27.16
CA HIS A 155 3.44 5.00 25.88
C HIS A 155 2.33 5.53 24.95
N ILE A 156 1.12 4.96 24.98
CA ILE A 156 -0.02 5.50 24.20
C ILE A 156 -0.43 6.88 24.74
N LEU A 157 -0.52 7.05 26.06
CA LEU A 157 -0.82 8.36 26.68
C LEU A 157 0.27 9.38 26.36
N TYR A 158 1.54 8.99 26.48
CA TYR A 158 2.67 9.83 26.11
C TYR A 158 2.60 10.30 24.65
N LYS A 159 2.38 9.38 23.71
CA LYS A 159 2.21 9.72 22.28
C LYS A 159 1.08 10.71 22.02
N PHE A 160 0.01 10.65 22.80
CA PHE A 160 -1.04 11.67 22.69
C PHE A 160 -0.53 13.04 23.16
N LEU A 161 0.01 13.10 24.38
CA LEU A 161 0.43 14.34 25.01
C LEU A 161 1.40 15.14 24.15
N GLU A 162 2.36 14.44 23.54
CA GLU A 162 3.41 15.01 22.70
C GLU A 162 2.96 15.30 21.26
N SER A 163 1.87 14.70 20.78
CA SER A 163 1.41 14.92 19.39
C SER A 163 0.09 15.68 19.28
N TYR A 164 -0.58 15.98 20.40
CA TYR A 164 -1.89 16.61 20.39
C TYR A 164 -1.85 18.02 19.78
N ASP A 165 -0.84 18.83 20.12
CA ASP A 165 -0.77 20.21 19.64
C ASP A 165 -0.52 20.26 18.11
N ASP A 166 0.33 19.37 17.59
CA ASP A 166 0.49 19.17 16.16
C ASP A 166 -0.83 18.75 15.48
N MET A 167 -1.54 17.78 16.07
CA MET A 167 -2.85 17.35 15.54
C MET A 167 -3.86 18.50 15.57
N LYS A 168 -3.88 19.28 16.65
CA LYS A 168 -4.74 20.45 16.83
C LYS A 168 -4.48 21.50 15.75
N ASN A 169 -3.21 21.84 15.51
CA ASN A 169 -2.82 22.77 14.46
C ASN A 169 -3.25 22.28 13.06
N LYS A 170 -3.11 20.98 12.79
CA LYS A 170 -3.54 20.39 11.52
C LYS A 170 -5.07 20.37 11.39
N ILE A 171 -5.81 20.12 12.47
CA ILE A 171 -7.28 20.25 12.51
C ILE A 171 -7.71 21.69 12.20
N ASP A 172 -7.01 22.67 12.79
CA ASP A 172 -7.35 24.08 12.65
C ASP A 172 -7.00 24.67 11.28
N SER A 173 -6.02 24.09 10.57
CA SER A 173 -5.62 24.51 9.21
C SER A 173 -6.69 24.33 8.12
N GLN A 174 -7.89 23.85 8.48
CA GLN A 174 -9.10 23.72 7.64
C GLN A 174 -8.91 22.92 6.33
N ASN A 175 -7.96 21.99 6.29
CA ASN A 175 -7.90 21.04 5.19
C ASN A 175 -9.03 20.01 5.36
N GLU A 176 -10.14 20.20 4.65
CA GLU A 176 -11.35 19.36 4.72
C GLU A 176 -11.07 17.86 4.56
N LEU A 177 -10.00 17.49 3.87
CA LEU A 177 -9.61 16.10 3.65
C LEU A 177 -8.94 15.46 4.88
N TYR A 178 -8.11 16.21 5.61
CA TYR A 178 -7.31 15.67 6.71
C TYR A 178 -7.90 15.94 8.10
N THR A 179 -8.69 17.01 8.26
CA THR A 179 -9.35 17.34 9.54
C THR A 179 -10.16 16.17 10.11
N PRO A 180 -11.00 15.45 9.34
CA PRO A 180 -11.73 14.29 9.85
C PRO A 180 -10.81 13.16 10.37
N LEU A 181 -9.64 12.98 9.75
CA LEU A 181 -8.70 11.92 10.11
C LEU A 181 -8.00 12.21 11.44
N TYR A 182 -7.56 13.45 11.66
CA TYR A 182 -7.01 13.87 12.95
C TYR A 182 -8.07 13.90 14.04
N CYS A 183 -9.28 14.36 13.74
CA CYS A 183 -10.41 14.33 14.67
C CYS A 183 -10.76 12.90 15.12
N LYS A 184 -10.78 11.95 14.19
CA LYS A 184 -10.97 10.53 14.50
C LYS A 184 -9.87 10.01 15.42
N ARG A 185 -8.61 10.41 15.16
CA ARG A 185 -7.48 10.03 16.01
C ARG A 185 -7.59 10.59 17.44
N VAL A 186 -8.00 11.85 17.58
CA VAL A 186 -8.29 12.47 18.89
C VAL A 186 -9.36 11.66 19.63
N LYS A 187 -10.45 11.29 18.94
CA LYS A 187 -11.52 10.44 19.51
C LYS A 187 -11.03 9.08 19.99
N GLU A 188 -10.12 8.43 19.27
CA GLU A 188 -9.52 7.17 19.71
C GLU A 188 -8.73 7.31 21.01
N TYR A 189 -8.02 8.43 21.20
CA TYR A 189 -7.32 8.71 22.44
C TYR A 189 -8.26 8.98 23.61
N PHE A 190 -9.37 9.70 23.39
CA PHE A 190 -10.43 9.87 24.40
C PHE A 190 -11.05 8.53 24.80
N ASN A 191 -11.34 7.66 23.83
CA ASN A 191 -11.85 6.32 24.10
C ASN A 191 -10.82 5.47 24.87
N PHE A 192 -9.54 5.56 24.50
CA PHE A 192 -8.47 4.85 25.18
C PHE A 192 -8.32 5.29 26.64
N TYR A 193 -8.30 6.60 26.90
CA TYR A 193 -8.29 7.16 28.25
C TYR A 193 -9.44 6.59 29.09
N ASN A 194 -10.67 6.68 28.57
CA ASN A 194 -11.87 6.20 29.27
C ASN A 194 -11.87 4.68 29.50
N LEU A 195 -11.20 3.91 28.64
CA LEU A 195 -11.04 2.46 28.82
C LEU A 195 -10.05 2.10 29.94
N ILE A 196 -8.99 2.89 30.12
CA ILE A 196 -7.89 2.52 31.03
C ILE A 196 -7.93 3.23 32.38
N LYS A 197 -8.66 4.33 32.52
CA LYS A 197 -8.71 5.13 33.76
C LYS A 197 -9.18 4.33 34.97
N ASP A 198 -10.22 3.54 34.83
CA ASP A 198 -10.76 2.72 35.92
C ASP A 198 -9.81 1.59 36.35
N ASN A 199 -8.88 1.19 35.47
CA ASN A 199 -7.87 0.18 35.81
C ASN A 199 -6.72 0.76 36.66
N CYS A 200 -6.70 2.08 36.88
CA CYS A 200 -5.69 2.78 37.68
C CYS A 200 -6.32 3.29 38.99
N ILE A 201 -6.56 2.38 39.94
CA ILE A 201 -7.22 2.71 41.20
C ILE A 201 -6.27 3.57 42.07
N ASN A 202 -6.79 4.68 42.62
CA ASN A 202 -6.09 5.61 43.51
C ASN A 202 -4.80 6.24 42.94
N ASP A 203 -4.68 6.39 41.62
CA ASP A 203 -3.50 6.98 40.96
C ASP A 203 -2.16 6.26 41.27
N THR A 204 -2.22 5.01 41.72
CA THR A 204 -1.03 4.23 42.12
C THR A 204 -0.42 3.42 40.97
N CYS A 205 -1.05 3.39 39.79
CA CYS A 205 -0.52 2.66 38.64
C CYS A 205 0.65 3.40 37.96
N GLU A 206 1.45 2.67 37.18
CA GLU A 206 2.71 3.16 36.60
C GLU A 206 2.52 4.21 35.47
N TYR A 207 1.28 4.47 35.07
CA TYR A 207 0.88 5.47 34.08
C TYR A 207 -0.09 6.53 34.63
N SER A 208 -0.25 6.62 35.96
CA SER A 208 -1.17 7.58 36.58
C SER A 208 -0.82 9.02 36.25
N ASN A 209 0.46 9.39 36.29
CA ASN A 209 0.91 10.74 35.95
C ASN A 209 0.56 11.13 34.51
N ASP A 210 0.75 10.23 33.54
CA ASP A 210 0.39 10.47 32.13
C ASP A 210 -1.13 10.57 31.96
N LEU A 211 -1.89 9.83 32.77
CA LEU A 211 -3.34 9.87 32.76
C LEU A 211 -3.86 11.21 33.31
N GLN A 212 -3.30 11.68 34.43
CA GLN A 212 -3.60 12.99 34.99
C GLN A 212 -3.18 14.11 34.03
N ASN A 213 -2.02 14.01 33.40
CA ASN A 213 -1.59 14.99 32.39
C ASN A 213 -2.52 15.01 31.18
N PHE A 214 -2.99 13.84 30.73
CA PHE A 214 -3.98 13.73 29.66
C PHE A 214 -5.25 14.47 30.06
N LYS A 215 -5.78 14.16 31.25
CA LYS A 215 -6.99 14.78 31.81
C LYS A 215 -6.83 16.30 31.88
N ASN A 216 -5.75 16.79 32.48
CA ASN A 216 -5.49 18.21 32.68
C ASN A 216 -5.29 18.96 31.36
N LYS A 217 -4.71 18.31 30.35
CA LYS A 217 -4.54 18.91 29.02
C LYS A 217 -5.89 19.09 28.32
N ILE A 218 -6.77 18.09 28.41
CA ILE A 218 -8.00 18.03 27.62
C ILE A 218 -9.22 18.61 28.31
N ASN A 219 -9.31 18.54 29.64
CA ASN A 219 -10.46 19.01 30.39
C ASN A 219 -10.56 20.55 30.47
N LYS A 220 -9.71 21.28 29.76
CA LYS A 220 -9.81 22.73 29.63
C LYS A 220 -11.02 23.08 28.76
N PRO A 221 -11.88 24.03 29.17
CA PRO A 221 -13.06 24.41 28.40
C PRO A 221 -12.73 24.80 26.95
N GLU A 222 -11.64 25.52 26.70
CA GLU A 222 -11.24 25.88 25.34
C GLU A 222 -10.85 24.68 24.47
N GLU A 223 -10.25 23.64 25.05
CA GLU A 223 -9.84 22.43 24.32
C GLU A 223 -11.03 21.56 23.95
N LEU A 224 -11.95 21.36 24.90
CA LEU A 224 -13.20 20.65 24.63
C LEU A 224 -14.05 21.38 23.59
N THR A 225 -14.18 22.70 23.71
CA THR A 225 -14.92 23.53 22.75
C THR A 225 -14.33 23.42 21.35
N PHE A 226 -12.99 23.54 21.23
CA PHE A 226 -12.29 23.36 19.96
C PHE A 226 -12.61 22.01 19.33
N ILE A 227 -12.50 20.92 20.09
CA ILE A 227 -12.77 19.56 19.60
C ILE A 227 -14.23 19.42 19.18
N TYR A 228 -15.18 19.90 19.97
CA TYR A 228 -16.59 19.83 19.63
C TYR A 228 -16.91 20.56 18.33
N GLU A 229 -16.45 21.81 18.20
CA GLU A 229 -16.76 22.66 17.06
C GLU A 229 -16.07 22.23 15.77
N LYS A 230 -14.77 21.91 15.84
CA LYS A 230 -13.95 21.58 14.67
C LYS A 230 -14.14 20.14 14.23
N CYS A 231 -14.29 19.21 15.17
CA CYS A 231 -14.50 17.79 14.87
C CYS A 231 -15.98 17.40 14.77
N LYS A 232 -16.90 18.34 14.98
CA LYS A 232 -18.35 18.11 14.98
C LYS A 232 -18.73 16.99 15.96
N TYR A 233 -18.17 17.06 17.16
CA TYR A 233 -18.44 16.09 18.23
C TYR A 233 -19.26 16.71 19.35
N LYS A 234 -19.98 15.87 20.10
CA LYS A 234 -20.63 16.21 21.35
C LYS A 234 -20.20 15.26 22.44
N SER A 235 -20.30 15.72 23.69
CA SER A 235 -20.18 14.83 24.84
C SER A 235 -21.31 13.80 24.85
N ILE A 236 -20.97 12.54 25.12
CA ILE A 236 -21.90 11.44 25.36
C ILE A 236 -21.47 10.67 26.60
N SER A 237 -22.39 9.90 27.17
CA SER A 237 -22.07 8.97 28.26
C SER A 237 -21.10 7.90 27.79
N CYS A 238 -20.08 7.61 28.60
CA CYS A 238 -19.15 6.53 28.32
C CYS A 238 -19.75 5.16 28.65
N LYS A 239 -19.43 4.15 27.84
CA LYS A 239 -19.77 2.73 28.13
C LYS A 239 -18.94 2.14 29.27
N HIS A 240 -17.76 2.72 29.52
CA HIS A 240 -16.79 2.34 30.55
C HIS A 240 -16.26 3.63 31.18
N GLY A 241 -15.99 3.68 32.49
CA GLY A 241 -15.64 4.92 33.19
C GLY A 241 -16.77 5.52 34.01
N THR A 242 -16.43 6.21 35.11
CA THR A 242 -17.34 7.14 35.77
C THR A 242 -17.51 8.41 34.92
N ASN A 243 -18.75 8.86 34.76
CA ASN A 243 -19.12 10.08 34.01
C ASN A 243 -19.19 11.29 34.96
N GLY A 244 -18.14 11.53 35.73
CA GLY A 244 -18.07 12.76 36.52
C GLY A 244 -18.07 13.98 35.59
N ASN A 245 -18.77 15.06 35.97
CA ASN A 245 -18.85 16.28 35.15
C ASN A 245 -17.46 16.94 34.90
N ASP A 246 -16.45 16.59 35.71
CA ASP A 246 -15.08 17.12 35.64
C ASP A 246 -14.07 16.11 35.07
N ASP A 247 -14.52 15.15 34.24
CA ASP A 247 -13.64 14.15 33.62
C ASP A 247 -13.73 14.14 32.09
N VAL A 248 -12.74 13.53 31.43
CA VAL A 248 -12.68 13.48 29.96
C VAL A 248 -13.91 12.76 29.41
N PRO A 249 -14.75 13.42 28.61
CA PRO A 249 -15.99 12.84 28.12
C PRO A 249 -15.73 11.77 27.05
N CYS A 250 -16.74 10.96 26.75
CA CYS A 250 -16.75 10.20 25.51
C CYS A 250 -17.29 11.08 24.38
N LEU A 251 -16.73 10.92 23.18
CA LEU A 251 -17.08 11.76 22.03
C LEU A 251 -18.07 11.02 21.13
N GLY A 252 -19.25 11.61 20.98
CA GLY A 252 -20.28 11.22 20.02
C GLY A 252 -20.38 12.21 18.85
N PRO A 253 -21.03 11.82 17.75
CA PRO A 253 -21.30 12.72 16.64
C PRO A 253 -22.30 13.85 16.99
N GLN A 254 -22.08 15.07 16.50
CA GLN A 254 -22.97 16.22 16.66
C GLN A 254 -23.67 16.60 15.35
N GLY A 255 -24.92 16.16 15.14
CA GLY A 255 -25.74 16.46 13.95
C GLY A 255 -26.53 15.24 13.46
N ASN A 256 -27.08 15.29 12.23
CA ASN A 256 -27.89 14.19 11.66
C ASN A 256 -27.07 12.88 11.63
N PRO A 257 -27.55 11.78 12.26
CA PRO A 257 -26.87 10.49 12.30
C PRO A 257 -26.43 9.95 10.95
N LEU A 258 -27.17 10.26 9.87
CA LEU A 258 -26.87 9.84 8.49
C LEU A 258 -25.58 10.47 7.94
N LEU A 259 -25.34 11.76 8.21
CA LEU A 259 -24.09 12.43 7.78
C LEU A 259 -22.88 11.92 8.58
N PHE A 260 -23.06 11.54 9.85
CA PHE A 260 -21.97 10.96 10.65
C PHE A 260 -21.74 9.47 10.42
N GLN A 261 -22.78 8.74 10.01
CA GLN A 261 -22.60 7.42 9.42
C GLN A 261 -21.69 7.59 8.20
N ILE A 262 -21.99 8.52 7.29
CA ILE A 262 -21.13 8.82 6.15
C ILE A 262 -19.70 9.21 6.61
N PHE A 263 -19.49 10.20 7.48
CA PHE A 263 -18.13 10.73 7.81
C PHE A 263 -17.36 10.09 8.98
N GLY A 264 -17.91 9.10 9.67
CA GLY A 264 -17.12 8.28 10.59
C GLY A 264 -17.80 7.92 11.92
N ASN A 265 -18.22 6.67 12.00
CA ASN A 265 -18.16 5.88 13.24
C ASN A 265 -17.78 4.41 13.00
N ASP A 266 -17.63 3.97 11.74
CA ASP A 266 -17.41 2.58 11.38
C ASP A 266 -16.47 2.49 10.15
N PRO A 267 -15.45 1.63 10.10
CA PRO A 267 -14.66 1.37 8.88
C PRO A 267 -15.51 1.12 7.62
N ASP A 268 -16.69 0.51 7.74
CA ASP A 268 -17.56 0.22 6.58
C ASP A 268 -18.18 1.50 5.96
N ASN A 269 -18.19 2.59 6.71
CA ASN A 269 -18.82 3.83 6.30
C ASN A 269 -17.83 4.83 5.64
N ILE A 270 -16.53 4.62 5.84
CA ILE A 270 -15.47 5.35 5.11
C ILE A 270 -15.56 5.06 3.60
N VAL A 271 -15.97 3.85 3.22
CA VAL A 271 -16.21 3.49 1.82
C VAL A 271 -17.35 4.30 1.22
N ASN A 272 -18.44 4.51 1.97
CA ASN A 272 -19.58 5.33 1.54
C ASN A 272 -19.28 6.83 1.51
N VAL A 273 -18.39 7.32 2.38
CA VAL A 273 -17.92 8.71 2.31
C VAL A 273 -17.00 8.95 1.12
N LEU A 274 -16.12 8.00 0.85
CA LEU A 274 -15.24 8.05 -0.31
C LEU A 274 -16.06 7.93 -1.60
N LEU A 275 -17.14 7.12 -1.61
CA LEU A 275 -18.06 7.01 -2.74
C LEU A 275 -18.89 8.28 -2.99
N ASN A 276 -19.25 9.04 -1.95
CA ASN A 276 -20.08 10.23 -2.11
C ASN A 276 -19.28 11.52 -2.32
N VAL A 277 -18.06 11.62 -1.74
CA VAL A 277 -17.10 12.69 -2.09
C VAL A 277 -16.53 12.49 -3.51
N ALA A 278 -16.48 11.24 -4.00
CA ALA A 278 -16.19 10.91 -5.41
C ALA A 278 -17.13 11.59 -6.40
N ILE A 279 -18.40 11.80 -6.02
CA ILE A 279 -19.42 12.38 -6.90
C ILE A 279 -19.13 13.86 -7.16
N ILE A 280 -18.42 14.55 -6.25
CA ILE A 280 -18.22 16.01 -6.30
C ILE A 280 -16.82 16.38 -6.84
N SER A 281 -15.84 15.47 -6.83
CA SER A 281 -14.50 15.73 -7.40
C SER A 281 -13.87 14.47 -8.00
N VAL A 282 -14.44 14.03 -9.13
CA VAL A 282 -13.97 12.87 -9.92
C VAL A 282 -12.46 12.85 -10.25
N PRO A 283 -11.73 13.98 -10.41
CA PRO A 283 -10.30 13.92 -10.73
C PRO A 283 -9.38 13.55 -9.55
N THR A 284 -9.73 13.93 -8.31
CA THR A 284 -8.83 13.81 -7.15
C THR A 284 -8.94 12.46 -6.44
N LEU A 285 -10.10 11.81 -6.48
CA LEU A 285 -10.31 10.50 -5.86
C LEU A 285 -9.53 9.38 -6.57
N THR A 286 -9.39 9.45 -7.90
CA THR A 286 -8.59 8.50 -8.69
C THR A 286 -7.14 8.55 -8.24
N ILE A 287 -6.61 9.76 -8.00
CA ILE A 287 -5.25 9.99 -7.51
C ILE A 287 -5.10 9.52 -6.06
N PHE A 288 -6.07 9.80 -5.18
CA PHE A 288 -5.99 9.44 -3.76
C PHE A 288 -6.15 7.93 -3.50
N LEU A 289 -6.98 7.23 -4.28
CA LEU A 289 -7.12 5.77 -4.25
C LEU A 289 -5.90 5.06 -4.86
N ILE A 290 -5.23 5.66 -5.85
CA ILE A 290 -3.93 5.17 -6.33
C ILE A 290 -2.87 5.27 -5.20
N LEU A 291 -2.85 6.37 -4.45
CA LEU A 291 -1.85 6.63 -3.41
C LEU A 291 -1.98 5.76 -2.14
N PHE A 292 -3.20 5.40 -1.70
CA PHE A 292 -3.41 4.57 -0.50
C PHE A 292 -3.40 3.06 -0.78
N LYS A 293 -3.86 2.65 -1.97
CA LYS A 293 -4.04 1.23 -2.36
C LYS A 293 -2.72 0.55 -2.76
N ASP A 294 -1.66 1.34 -2.93
CA ASP A 294 -0.28 0.90 -3.22
C ASP A 294 0.53 0.48 -1.96
N VAL A 295 0.10 0.79 -0.74
CA VAL A 295 0.93 0.58 0.47
C VAL A 295 1.20 -0.91 0.76
N HIS A 296 0.21 -1.78 0.58
CA HIS A 296 0.39 -3.22 0.73
C HIS A 296 1.15 -3.83 -0.45
N GLU A 297 1.03 -3.25 -1.64
CA GLU A 297 1.80 -3.70 -2.79
C GLU A 297 3.28 -3.29 -2.62
N GLN A 298 3.58 -2.19 -1.93
CA GLN A 298 4.95 -1.70 -1.68
C GLN A 298 5.80 -2.58 -0.74
N ILE A 299 5.18 -3.45 0.06
CA ILE A 299 5.87 -4.47 0.87
C ILE A 299 6.14 -5.76 0.08
N CYS A 300 5.52 -5.93 -1.09
CA CYS A 300 5.80 -7.08 -1.94
C CYS A 300 7.27 -7.07 -2.38
N PRO A 301 7.98 -8.21 -2.32
CA PRO A 301 9.40 -8.28 -2.65
C PRO A 301 9.76 -7.66 -4.02
N LEU A 302 8.98 -7.95 -5.07
CA LEU A 302 9.22 -7.42 -6.41
C LEU A 302 8.98 -5.90 -6.48
N ASN A 303 7.87 -5.39 -5.96
CA ASN A 303 7.62 -3.95 -5.93
C ASN A 303 8.66 -3.17 -5.13
N ARG A 304 9.16 -3.74 -4.03
CA ARG A 304 10.28 -3.16 -3.30
C ARG A 304 11.53 -3.11 -4.17
N PHE A 305 11.83 -4.18 -4.90
CA PHE A 305 12.95 -4.21 -5.84
C PHE A 305 12.80 -3.13 -6.93
N ILE A 306 11.61 -3.01 -7.54
CA ILE A 306 11.30 -1.98 -8.55
C ILE A 306 11.51 -0.57 -8.00
N ARG A 307 11.00 -0.27 -6.80
CA ARG A 307 11.19 1.04 -6.16
C ARG A 307 12.66 1.37 -5.91
N GLU A 308 13.46 0.38 -5.50
CA GLU A 308 14.90 0.57 -5.32
C GLU A 308 15.63 0.74 -6.67
N LEU A 309 15.19 0.02 -7.71
CA LEU A 309 15.71 0.09 -9.08
C LEU A 309 15.46 1.48 -9.69
N GLU A 310 14.25 2.01 -9.55
CA GLU A 310 13.80 3.26 -10.20
C GLU A 310 14.11 4.54 -9.41
N ASN A 311 14.80 4.43 -8.26
CA ASN A 311 15.28 5.59 -7.52
C ASN A 311 16.56 6.16 -8.14
N PHE A 312 16.44 6.74 -9.34
CA PHE A 312 17.57 7.23 -10.14
C PHE A 312 18.43 8.25 -9.40
N ASN A 313 17.83 9.18 -8.65
CA ASN A 313 18.57 10.17 -7.88
C ASN A 313 19.48 9.51 -6.84
N HIS A 314 18.95 8.58 -6.04
CA HIS A 314 19.75 7.86 -5.05
C HIS A 314 20.81 6.98 -5.72
N ASN A 315 20.44 6.26 -6.78
CA ASN A 315 21.35 5.35 -7.48
C ASN A 315 22.52 6.12 -8.11
N ASN A 316 22.26 7.27 -8.73
CA ASN A 316 23.31 8.15 -9.24
C ASN A 316 24.25 8.64 -8.14
N GLN A 317 23.69 9.19 -7.06
CA GLN A 317 24.50 9.71 -5.95
C GLN A 317 25.41 8.64 -5.36
N ARG A 318 24.96 7.38 -5.36
CA ARG A 318 25.66 6.27 -4.73
C ARG A 318 26.64 5.55 -5.63
N PHE A 319 26.31 5.37 -6.92
CA PHE A 319 27.03 4.45 -7.81
C PHE A 319 27.77 5.14 -8.96
N SER A 320 27.52 6.41 -9.25
CA SER A 320 28.14 7.09 -10.40
C SER A 320 29.67 7.19 -10.34
N THR A 321 30.29 6.93 -9.21
CA THR A 321 31.77 6.91 -9.05
C THR A 321 32.36 5.50 -9.08
N TYR A 322 31.56 4.46 -9.35
CA TYR A 322 32.04 3.08 -9.36
C TYR A 322 32.73 2.78 -10.69
N ASP A 323 33.84 2.05 -10.63
CA ASP A 323 34.68 1.74 -11.80
C ASP A 323 33.89 1.13 -12.97
N ASP A 324 32.91 0.28 -12.65
CA ASP A 324 32.04 -0.38 -13.65
C ASP A 324 31.19 0.60 -14.46
N LEU A 325 30.94 1.81 -13.94
CA LEU A 325 30.08 2.83 -14.52
C LEU A 325 30.86 3.99 -15.17
N THR A 326 32.20 4.01 -15.08
CA THR A 326 33.04 5.10 -15.59
C THR A 326 32.77 5.41 -17.06
N ASP A 327 32.70 4.37 -17.90
CA ASP A 327 32.44 4.49 -19.35
C ASP A 327 31.08 5.13 -19.64
N ILE A 328 30.07 4.84 -18.80
CA ILE A 328 28.71 5.37 -18.94
C ILE A 328 28.65 6.83 -18.48
N VAL A 329 29.35 7.17 -17.40
CA VAL A 329 29.36 8.53 -16.84
C VAL A 329 30.13 9.50 -17.74
N ALA A 330 31.20 9.05 -18.38
CA ALA A 330 32.00 9.83 -19.31
C ALA A 330 31.22 10.33 -20.54
N GLU A 331 30.10 9.67 -20.89
CA GLU A 331 29.23 10.07 -22.00
C GLU A 331 28.45 11.38 -21.75
N ASN A 332 28.47 11.90 -20.51
CA ASN A 332 27.75 13.11 -20.11
C ASN A 332 26.26 13.10 -20.49
N ASN A 333 25.64 11.91 -20.56
CA ASN A 333 24.22 11.73 -20.84
C ASN A 333 23.48 11.35 -19.55
N LYS A 334 22.55 12.20 -19.12
CA LYS A 334 21.80 12.00 -17.88
C LYS A 334 20.98 10.70 -17.92
N SER A 335 20.18 10.48 -18.95
CA SER A 335 19.32 9.28 -19.06
C SER A 335 20.16 7.98 -19.08
N LEU A 336 21.27 7.96 -19.82
CA LEU A 336 22.17 6.81 -19.87
C LEU A 336 22.78 6.52 -18.50
N LYS A 337 23.22 7.57 -17.78
CA LYS A 337 23.75 7.45 -16.42
C LYS A 337 22.70 6.94 -15.43
N ASP A 338 21.49 7.49 -15.47
CA ASP A 338 20.37 7.11 -14.61
C ASP A 338 20.05 5.62 -14.79
N ILE A 339 19.97 5.15 -16.04
CA ILE A 339 19.72 3.75 -16.39
C ILE A 339 20.90 2.86 -15.97
N GLY A 340 22.14 3.27 -16.25
CA GLY A 340 23.33 2.49 -15.88
C GLY A 340 23.43 2.28 -14.36
N CYS A 341 23.24 3.34 -13.57
CA CYS A 341 23.25 3.24 -12.11
C CYS A 341 22.10 2.37 -11.58
N ALA A 342 20.93 2.42 -12.22
CA ALA A 342 19.82 1.53 -11.90
C ALA A 342 20.12 0.07 -12.24
N VAL A 343 20.68 -0.25 -13.42
CA VAL A 343 21.10 -1.61 -13.77
C VAL A 343 22.09 -2.15 -12.75
N TYR A 344 23.11 -1.37 -12.40
CA TYR A 344 24.10 -1.75 -11.38
C TYR A 344 23.41 -2.09 -10.04
N LYS A 345 22.51 -1.21 -9.57
CA LYS A 345 21.74 -1.43 -8.34
C LYS A 345 20.85 -2.68 -8.42
N GLY A 346 20.11 -2.84 -9.51
CA GLY A 346 19.21 -3.96 -9.72
C GLY A 346 19.97 -5.28 -9.70
N TYR A 347 21.00 -5.37 -10.53
CA TYR A 347 21.81 -6.58 -10.68
C TYR A 347 22.48 -6.98 -9.37
N THR A 348 23.18 -6.05 -8.71
CA THR A 348 23.86 -6.35 -7.43
C THR A 348 22.87 -6.76 -6.34
N ARG A 349 21.65 -6.23 -6.37
CA ARG A 349 20.60 -6.56 -5.41
C ARG A 349 20.02 -7.97 -5.59
N LEU A 350 20.12 -8.57 -6.78
CA LEU A 350 19.67 -9.95 -7.04
C LEU A 350 20.31 -10.97 -6.10
N THR A 351 21.56 -10.73 -5.67
CA THR A 351 22.31 -11.61 -4.75
C THR A 351 21.69 -11.74 -3.36
N ALA A 352 20.80 -10.83 -2.98
CA ALA A 352 20.16 -10.82 -1.66
C ALA A 352 18.88 -11.68 -1.60
N PHE A 353 18.47 -12.29 -2.72
CA PHE A 353 17.25 -13.09 -2.81
C PHE A 353 17.55 -14.58 -3.00
N ASP A 354 16.63 -15.42 -2.50
CA ASP A 354 16.61 -16.86 -2.78
C ASP A 354 16.48 -17.16 -4.28
N ASP A 355 16.72 -18.41 -4.65
CA ASP A 355 16.78 -18.83 -6.06
C ASP A 355 15.49 -18.56 -6.84
N GLU A 356 14.31 -18.69 -6.21
CA GLU A 356 13.04 -18.47 -6.88
C GLU A 356 12.80 -16.98 -7.14
N ASN A 357 12.92 -16.16 -6.09
CA ASN A 357 12.74 -14.71 -6.20
C ASN A 357 13.82 -14.09 -7.10
N ARG A 358 15.06 -14.58 -7.03
CA ARG A 358 16.16 -14.11 -7.87
C ARG A 358 15.88 -14.32 -9.35
N ARG A 359 15.36 -15.49 -9.76
CA ARG A 359 14.98 -15.75 -11.16
C ARG A 359 13.88 -14.80 -11.62
N LYS A 360 12.79 -14.68 -10.86
CA LYS A 360 11.67 -13.76 -11.17
C LYS A 360 12.15 -12.31 -11.32
N PHE A 361 13.08 -11.87 -10.48
CA PHE A 361 13.56 -10.49 -10.48
C PHE A 361 14.59 -10.26 -11.58
N CYS A 362 15.38 -11.27 -11.93
CA CYS A 362 16.24 -11.27 -13.11
C CYS A 362 15.41 -11.16 -14.40
N ASP A 363 14.32 -11.92 -14.51
CA ASP A 363 13.39 -11.82 -15.64
C ASP A 363 12.76 -10.42 -15.70
N TYR A 364 12.34 -9.86 -14.56
CA TYR A 364 11.88 -8.47 -14.49
C TYR A 364 12.94 -7.48 -14.97
N LEU A 365 14.17 -7.60 -14.47
CA LEU A 365 15.24 -6.67 -14.79
C LEU A 365 15.59 -6.70 -16.28
N ASN A 366 15.58 -7.88 -16.91
CA ASN A 366 15.74 -8.04 -18.36
C ASN A 366 14.65 -7.30 -19.14
N LEU A 367 13.38 -7.50 -18.77
CA LEU A 367 12.24 -6.84 -19.42
C LEU A 367 12.27 -5.33 -19.21
N TRP A 368 12.56 -4.89 -18.00
CA TRP A 368 12.71 -3.47 -17.67
C TRP A 368 13.81 -2.83 -18.52
N LEU A 369 14.94 -3.51 -18.71
CA LEU A 369 16.03 -2.97 -19.52
C LEU A 369 15.67 -2.88 -21.01
N ASP A 370 15.00 -3.89 -21.57
CA ASP A 370 14.50 -3.86 -22.94
C ASP A 370 13.46 -2.73 -23.14
N GLU A 371 12.57 -2.51 -22.16
CA GLU A 371 11.61 -1.39 -22.18
C GLU A 371 12.35 -0.04 -22.22
N LYS A 372 13.34 0.14 -21.35
CA LYS A 372 14.14 1.37 -21.33
C LYS A 372 14.91 1.57 -22.63
N LYS A 373 15.48 0.51 -23.20
CA LYS A 373 16.17 0.56 -24.50
C LYS A 373 15.23 1.12 -25.55
N ASN A 374 14.10 0.45 -25.78
CA ASN A 374 13.14 0.84 -26.80
C ASN A 374 12.58 2.26 -26.59
N THR A 375 12.29 2.63 -25.34
CA THR A 375 11.78 3.96 -25.02
C THR A 375 12.81 5.06 -25.26
N HIS A 376 14.08 4.85 -24.94
CA HIS A 376 15.12 5.89 -25.04
C HIS A 376 15.87 5.91 -26.38
N THR A 377 15.97 4.79 -27.09
CA THR A 377 16.64 4.73 -28.39
C THR A 377 15.71 4.96 -29.58
N THR A 378 14.41 4.67 -29.43
CA THR A 378 13.45 4.73 -30.53
C THR A 378 12.40 5.82 -30.32
N VAL A 379 11.77 5.88 -29.14
CA VAL A 379 10.65 6.81 -28.90
C VAL A 379 11.13 8.21 -28.54
N LYS A 380 11.95 8.33 -27.50
CA LYS A 380 12.49 9.63 -27.04
C LYS A 380 13.75 10.03 -27.80
N SER A 381 14.49 9.04 -28.32
CA SER A 381 15.76 9.22 -29.05
C SER A 381 16.78 10.10 -28.32
N ASP A 382 16.73 10.15 -26.99
CA ASP A 382 17.66 10.91 -26.13
C ASP A 382 18.94 10.12 -25.81
N ILE A 383 18.97 8.83 -26.16
CA ILE A 383 20.14 7.97 -26.13
C ILE A 383 20.32 7.35 -27.52
N ILE A 384 21.44 7.66 -28.19
CA ILE A 384 21.78 7.06 -29.48
C ILE A 384 22.13 5.58 -29.25
N ILE A 385 21.73 4.69 -30.18
CA ILE A 385 21.96 3.23 -30.11
C ILE A 385 23.42 2.88 -29.81
N GLU A 386 24.36 3.62 -30.40
CA GLU A 386 25.81 3.45 -30.17
C GLU A 386 26.20 3.62 -28.71
N LYS A 387 25.53 4.50 -27.95
CA LYS A 387 25.80 4.70 -26.52
C LYS A 387 25.18 3.61 -25.65
N TRP A 388 24.08 2.99 -26.11
CA TRP A 388 23.41 1.92 -25.38
C TRP A 388 24.31 0.69 -25.19
N VAL A 389 25.26 0.44 -26.11
CA VAL A 389 26.21 -0.68 -25.98
C VAL A 389 26.94 -0.68 -24.64
N ARG A 390 27.15 0.49 -24.03
CA ARG A 390 27.78 0.62 -22.71
C ARG A 390 26.94 0.01 -21.58
N ILE A 391 25.62 0.05 -21.70
CA ILE A 391 24.69 -0.56 -20.74
C ILE A 391 24.69 -2.08 -20.88
N GLU A 392 24.74 -2.61 -22.10
CA GLU A 392 24.86 -4.05 -22.33
C GLU A 392 26.23 -4.56 -21.81
N ASN A 393 27.32 -3.84 -22.10
CA ASN A 393 28.66 -4.17 -21.57
C ASN A 393 28.71 -4.12 -20.03
N LEU A 394 27.98 -3.20 -19.40
CA LEU A 394 27.87 -3.17 -17.93
C LEU A 394 27.22 -4.46 -17.41
N TRP A 395 26.15 -4.92 -18.05
CA TRP A 395 25.49 -6.16 -17.67
C TRP A 395 26.44 -7.36 -17.77
N ASP A 396 27.18 -7.48 -18.88
CA ASP A 396 28.12 -8.57 -19.11
C ASP A 396 29.23 -8.57 -18.05
N LYS A 397 29.82 -7.40 -17.75
CA LYS A 397 30.81 -7.24 -16.66
C LYS A 397 30.26 -7.71 -15.32
N LEU A 398 29.00 -7.37 -15.00
CA LEU A 398 28.35 -7.77 -13.75
C LEU A 398 28.06 -9.28 -13.71
N ASN A 399 27.74 -9.88 -14.86
CA ASN A 399 27.52 -11.30 -14.99
C ASN A 399 28.80 -12.14 -14.85
N GLU A 400 29.91 -11.66 -15.41
CA GLU A 400 31.23 -12.28 -15.28
C GLU A 400 31.75 -12.27 -13.83
N LYS A 401 31.51 -11.19 -13.08
CA LYS A 401 31.92 -11.06 -11.68
C LYS A 401 31.09 -11.93 -10.71
N GLY A 402 29.88 -12.33 -11.11
CA GLY A 402 28.97 -13.11 -10.27
C GLY A 402 29.43 -14.56 -10.09
N LYS A 403 29.20 -15.14 -8.90
CA LYS A 403 29.30 -16.62 -8.75
C LYS A 403 28.25 -17.28 -9.65
N SER A 404 28.47 -18.52 -10.10
CA SER A 404 27.54 -19.22 -11.02
C SER A 404 26.09 -19.25 -10.54
N SER A 405 25.85 -19.37 -9.22
CA SER A 405 24.50 -19.33 -8.65
C SER A 405 23.87 -17.93 -8.63
N GLN A 406 24.65 -16.87 -8.83
CA GLN A 406 24.25 -15.45 -8.76
C GLN A 406 24.12 -14.79 -10.13
N GLN A 407 24.43 -15.51 -11.21
CA GLN A 407 24.37 -15.01 -12.59
C GLN A 407 22.92 -14.74 -13.01
N CYS A 408 22.73 -13.63 -13.71
CA CYS A 408 21.48 -13.21 -14.33
C CYS A 408 21.77 -12.99 -15.82
N GLU A 409 21.51 -14.02 -16.60
CA GLU A 409 21.78 -14.01 -18.04
C GLU A 409 20.94 -12.91 -18.72
N ARG A 410 21.60 -12.15 -19.60
CA ARG A 410 20.94 -11.15 -20.43
C ARG A 410 20.11 -11.85 -21.50
N LYS A 411 18.80 -11.59 -21.52
CA LYS A 411 17.84 -12.13 -22.51
C LYS A 411 17.06 -10.99 -23.13
N SER A 412 17.44 -10.59 -24.34
CA SER A 412 16.68 -9.58 -25.08
C SER A 412 15.53 -10.24 -25.85
N THR A 413 14.36 -9.61 -25.81
CA THR A 413 13.11 -10.17 -26.31
C THR A 413 12.77 -9.74 -27.75
N GLY A 414 13.40 -8.68 -28.25
CA GLY A 414 13.12 -8.11 -29.58
C GLY A 414 11.69 -7.56 -29.75
N LYS A 415 10.92 -7.47 -28.66
CA LYS A 415 9.54 -6.98 -28.64
C LYS A 415 9.52 -5.47 -28.47
N ASN A 416 8.42 -4.82 -28.87
CA ASN A 416 8.32 -3.37 -28.70
C ASN A 416 8.00 -2.98 -27.24
N ALA A 417 8.22 -1.71 -26.89
CA ALA A 417 8.06 -1.21 -25.51
C ALA A 417 6.64 -1.42 -24.94
N SER A 418 5.60 -1.29 -25.77
CA SER A 418 4.21 -1.46 -25.33
C SER A 418 3.90 -2.92 -24.96
N GLU A 419 4.37 -3.87 -25.78
CA GLU A 419 4.21 -5.30 -25.50
C GLU A 419 4.96 -5.73 -24.24
N ILE A 420 6.20 -5.25 -24.08
CA ILE A 420 7.01 -5.50 -22.88
C ILE A 420 6.31 -4.95 -21.65
N LYS A 421 5.77 -3.74 -21.71
CA LYS A 421 5.06 -3.13 -20.59
C LYS A 421 3.84 -3.94 -20.15
N LYS A 422 3.00 -4.39 -21.10
CA LYS A 422 1.85 -5.28 -20.80
C LYS A 422 2.31 -6.57 -20.11
N ARG A 423 3.40 -7.17 -20.58
CA ARG A 423 3.98 -8.38 -19.98
C ARG A 423 4.49 -8.10 -18.56
N MET A 424 5.20 -6.99 -18.35
CA MET A 424 5.72 -6.57 -17.05
C MET A 424 4.59 -6.36 -16.05
N ASP A 425 3.50 -5.68 -16.44
CA ASP A 425 2.35 -5.44 -15.58
C ASP A 425 1.72 -6.76 -15.09
N LEU A 426 1.52 -7.72 -15.99
CA LEU A 426 1.02 -9.06 -15.65
C LEU A 426 1.97 -9.82 -14.71
N MET A 427 3.27 -9.77 -14.99
CA MET A 427 4.29 -10.44 -14.18
C MET A 427 4.40 -9.84 -12.78
N VAL A 428 4.32 -8.51 -12.65
CA VAL A 428 4.29 -7.82 -11.35
C VAL A 428 3.07 -8.25 -10.55
N TYR A 429 1.89 -8.25 -11.19
CA TYR A 429 0.68 -8.75 -10.57
C TYR A 429 0.85 -10.18 -10.05
N CYS A 430 1.33 -11.11 -10.88
CA CYS A 430 1.43 -12.50 -10.50
C CYS A 430 2.45 -12.75 -9.37
N ALA A 431 3.60 -12.07 -9.40
CA ALA A 431 4.57 -12.16 -8.30
C ALA A 431 3.98 -11.67 -6.98
N ASN A 432 3.25 -10.56 -6.99
CA ASN A 432 2.59 -10.00 -5.81
C ASN A 432 1.41 -10.88 -5.35
N ARG A 433 0.63 -11.42 -6.30
CA ARG A 433 -0.45 -12.38 -6.03
C ARG A 433 0.10 -13.59 -5.32
N ASP A 434 1.18 -14.19 -5.82
CA ASP A 434 1.76 -15.40 -5.23
C ASP A 434 2.24 -15.16 -3.80
N TYR A 435 2.83 -13.98 -3.54
CA TYR A 435 3.19 -13.55 -2.19
C TYR A 435 1.97 -13.48 -1.26
N PHE A 436 0.88 -12.82 -1.67
CA PHE A 436 -0.35 -12.77 -0.87
C PHE A 436 -1.04 -14.14 -0.74
N LYS A 437 -0.99 -14.97 -1.80
CA LYS A 437 -1.52 -16.35 -1.82
C LYS A 437 -0.80 -17.19 -0.78
N ASP A 438 0.52 -17.10 -0.71
CA ASP A 438 1.34 -17.80 0.30
C ASP A 438 1.03 -17.33 1.73
N LEU A 439 0.91 -16.01 1.95
CA LEU A 439 0.51 -15.48 3.25
C LEU A 439 -0.87 -15.99 3.69
N CYS A 440 -1.84 -16.04 2.78
CA CYS A 440 -3.16 -16.60 3.05
C CYS A 440 -3.09 -18.11 3.31
N LYS A 441 -2.36 -18.89 2.50
CA LYS A 441 -2.17 -20.34 2.71
C LYS A 441 -1.55 -20.65 4.06
N LYS A 442 -0.51 -19.92 4.47
CA LYS A 442 0.12 -20.04 5.80
C LYS A 442 -0.88 -19.70 6.91
N ALA A 443 -1.66 -18.64 6.73
CA ALA A 443 -2.70 -18.26 7.69
C ALA A 443 -3.75 -19.37 7.85
N ILE A 444 -4.22 -19.96 6.75
CA ILE A 444 -5.17 -21.10 6.75
C ILE A 444 -4.57 -22.30 7.47
N SER A 445 -3.35 -22.69 7.09
CA SER A 445 -2.63 -23.84 7.67
C SER A 445 -2.45 -23.70 9.18
N TRP A 446 -2.00 -22.52 9.63
CA TRP A 446 -1.79 -22.24 11.05
C TRP A 446 -3.06 -21.85 11.80
N LYS A 447 -4.17 -21.65 11.10
CA LYS A 447 -5.46 -21.14 11.64
C LYS A 447 -5.30 -19.81 12.39
N ILE A 448 -4.36 -18.97 11.97
CA ILE A 448 -4.03 -17.68 12.60
C ILE A 448 -4.28 -16.56 11.60
N ASN A 449 -5.06 -15.55 11.98
CA ASN A 449 -5.32 -14.36 11.17
C ASN A 449 -5.82 -14.66 9.74
N VAL A 450 -6.51 -15.80 9.55
CA VAL A 450 -7.03 -16.27 8.24
C VAL A 450 -7.81 -15.16 7.54
N ASN A 451 -8.83 -14.62 8.21
CA ASN A 451 -9.69 -13.58 7.63
C ASN A 451 -8.88 -12.35 7.21
N GLN A 452 -7.91 -11.92 8.03
CA GLN A 452 -7.10 -10.74 7.71
C GLN A 452 -6.21 -10.97 6.49
N LYS A 453 -5.42 -12.07 6.48
CA LYS A 453 -4.46 -12.34 5.40
C LYS A 453 -5.15 -12.73 4.09
N CYS A 454 -6.24 -13.49 4.18
CA CYS A 454 -6.97 -13.95 3.01
C CYS A 454 -7.92 -12.89 2.44
N SER A 455 -8.45 -11.97 3.26
CA SER A 455 -9.19 -10.81 2.75
C SER A 455 -8.27 -9.88 1.95
N LEU A 456 -7.03 -9.65 2.41
CA LEU A 456 -6.04 -8.86 1.65
C LEU A 456 -5.73 -9.50 0.29
N PHE A 457 -5.53 -10.82 0.27
CA PHE A 457 -5.35 -11.57 -0.97
C PHE A 457 -6.56 -11.45 -1.90
N ASN A 458 -7.78 -11.60 -1.37
CA ASN A 458 -9.01 -11.53 -2.14
C ASN A 458 -9.26 -10.13 -2.73
N GLU A 459 -9.02 -9.08 -1.94
CA GLU A 459 -9.14 -7.71 -2.40
C GLU A 459 -8.12 -7.39 -3.50
N PHE A 460 -6.87 -7.81 -3.31
CA PHE A 460 -5.80 -7.63 -4.29
C PHE A 460 -6.12 -8.32 -5.62
N THR A 461 -6.58 -9.57 -5.58
CA THR A 461 -6.95 -10.35 -6.78
C THR A 461 -8.19 -9.78 -7.47
N ASN A 462 -9.24 -9.43 -6.73
CA ASN A 462 -10.45 -8.78 -7.27
C ASN A 462 -10.13 -7.47 -8.00
N LYS A 463 -9.33 -6.59 -7.37
CA LYS A 463 -8.91 -5.31 -7.95
C LYS A 463 -8.22 -5.53 -9.31
N ASN A 464 -7.23 -6.42 -9.32
CA ASN A 464 -6.44 -6.66 -10.52
C ASN A 464 -7.24 -7.39 -11.60
N TYR A 465 -8.15 -8.30 -11.22
CA TYR A 465 -9.08 -8.89 -12.17
C TYR A 465 -9.86 -7.82 -12.94
N THR A 466 -10.49 -6.88 -12.23
CA THR A 466 -11.23 -5.78 -12.85
C THR A 466 -10.33 -4.93 -13.75
N LYS A 467 -9.10 -4.62 -13.29
CA LYS A 467 -8.12 -3.86 -14.08
C LYS A 467 -7.79 -4.58 -15.40
N PHE A 468 -7.30 -5.81 -15.33
CA PHE A 468 -6.85 -6.54 -16.52
C PHE A 468 -8.02 -6.89 -17.46
N TYR A 469 -9.20 -7.15 -16.92
CA TYR A 469 -10.40 -7.41 -17.73
C TYR A 469 -10.83 -6.16 -18.51
N ASN A 470 -10.84 -4.99 -17.88
CA ASN A 470 -11.23 -3.74 -18.54
C ASN A 470 -10.16 -3.23 -19.53
N GLU A 471 -8.87 -3.40 -19.21
CA GLU A 471 -7.77 -2.99 -20.09
C GLU A 471 -7.64 -3.89 -21.34
N ASN A 472 -8.26 -5.07 -21.33
CA ASN A 472 -8.22 -6.04 -22.41
C ASN A 472 -9.64 -6.53 -22.75
N GLU A 473 -10.47 -5.63 -23.29
CA GLU A 473 -11.88 -5.93 -23.62
C GLU A 473 -12.04 -7.19 -24.48
N CYS A 474 -11.13 -7.40 -25.43
CA CYS A 474 -11.05 -8.62 -26.23
C CYS A 474 -9.64 -8.87 -26.79
N PHE A 475 -9.38 -10.10 -27.27
CA PHE A 475 -8.15 -10.45 -27.98
C PHE A 475 -8.35 -10.53 -29.51
N ASP A 476 -7.46 -9.87 -30.27
CA ASP A 476 -7.56 -9.68 -31.74
C ASP A 476 -7.43 -10.96 -32.56
N LYS A 477 -6.68 -11.94 -32.08
CA LYS A 477 -6.44 -13.22 -32.78
C LYS A 477 -6.98 -14.37 -31.96
N ALA A 478 -7.43 -15.42 -32.65
CA ALA A 478 -7.83 -16.68 -32.04
C ALA A 478 -6.70 -17.18 -31.15
N GLN A 479 -6.89 -17.07 -29.82
CA GLN A 479 -6.11 -17.67 -28.73
C GLN A 479 -4.83 -18.38 -29.20
N ASP A 480 -3.77 -17.60 -29.46
CA ASP A 480 -2.43 -18.17 -29.28
C ASP A 480 -2.25 -18.25 -27.76
N PRO A 481 -2.25 -19.45 -27.15
CA PRO A 481 -2.14 -19.59 -25.70
C PRO A 481 -0.81 -19.02 -25.14
N GLN A 482 0.09 -18.61 -26.04
CA GLN A 482 1.45 -18.15 -25.78
C GLN A 482 1.70 -16.70 -26.24
N ASP A 483 0.68 -15.85 -26.43
CA ASP A 483 0.93 -14.42 -26.69
C ASP A 483 1.83 -13.87 -25.58
N TYR A 484 2.99 -13.38 -26.02
CA TYR A 484 4.05 -12.87 -25.19
C TYR A 484 3.57 -11.81 -24.18
N ARG A 485 2.58 -11.00 -24.54
CA ARG A 485 2.02 -9.96 -23.66
C ARG A 485 1.25 -10.53 -22.48
N TYR A 486 0.59 -11.67 -22.68
CA TYR A 486 -0.51 -12.15 -21.84
C TYR A 486 -0.27 -13.54 -21.25
N HIS A 487 0.90 -14.13 -21.48
CA HIS A 487 1.30 -15.43 -20.93
C HIS A 487 2.68 -15.35 -20.26
N ILE A 488 2.74 -15.47 -18.93
CA ILE A 488 3.98 -15.62 -18.17
C ILE A 488 4.24 -17.10 -17.85
N SER A 489 3.19 -17.80 -17.42
CA SER A 489 3.19 -19.24 -17.14
C SER A 489 1.75 -19.78 -17.15
N ASN A 490 1.60 -21.09 -17.05
CA ASN A 490 0.28 -21.75 -16.93
C ASN A 490 -0.52 -21.30 -15.68
N GLU A 491 0.14 -20.73 -14.67
CA GLU A 491 -0.48 -20.17 -13.45
C GLU A 491 -0.64 -18.65 -13.53
N CYS A 492 -0.14 -18.01 -14.59
CA CYS A 492 -0.11 -16.57 -14.77
C CYS A 492 -0.31 -16.22 -16.25
N THR A 493 -1.58 -16.25 -16.67
CA THR A 493 -1.99 -15.96 -18.04
C THR A 493 -3.40 -15.37 -18.10
N LEU A 494 -3.62 -14.37 -18.97
CA LEU A 494 -4.96 -13.81 -19.17
C LEU A 494 -5.89 -14.74 -19.96
N TYR A 495 -5.38 -15.85 -20.53
CA TYR A 495 -6.20 -16.88 -21.16
C TYR A 495 -6.98 -17.72 -20.15
N ASN A 496 -6.49 -17.85 -18.91
CA ASN A 496 -7.23 -18.44 -17.80
C ASN A 496 -7.36 -17.43 -16.67
N MET A 497 -8.41 -16.60 -16.75
CA MET A 497 -8.69 -15.55 -15.78
C MET A 497 -8.98 -16.11 -14.38
N SER A 498 -9.60 -17.30 -14.26
CA SER A 498 -9.94 -17.87 -12.95
C SER A 498 -8.70 -18.31 -12.19
N LYS A 499 -7.78 -18.97 -12.91
CA LYS A 499 -6.51 -19.43 -12.36
C LYS A 499 -5.55 -18.28 -12.06
N THR A 500 -5.54 -17.26 -12.92
CA THR A 500 -4.71 -16.07 -12.74
C THR A 500 -5.23 -15.18 -11.63
N PHE A 501 -6.55 -15.01 -11.51
CA PHE A 501 -7.22 -14.15 -10.53
C PHE A 501 -8.15 -14.95 -9.58
N PRO A 502 -7.57 -15.84 -8.76
CA PRO A 502 -8.32 -16.71 -7.85
C PRO A 502 -9.10 -15.93 -6.79
N ILE A 503 -10.09 -16.58 -6.19
CA ILE A 503 -10.94 -16.02 -5.13
C ILE A 503 -10.70 -16.76 -3.82
N PHE A 504 -10.74 -16.06 -2.69
CA PHE A 504 -10.81 -16.69 -1.38
C PHE A 504 -12.26 -16.88 -0.95
N ASP A 505 -12.65 -18.13 -0.72
CA ASP A 505 -13.92 -18.51 -0.14
C ASP A 505 -13.79 -18.56 1.39
N SER A 506 -14.53 -17.67 2.07
CA SER A 506 -14.49 -17.54 3.53
C SER A 506 -15.22 -18.67 4.26
N GLU A 507 -16.20 -19.31 3.63
CA GLU A 507 -16.98 -20.42 4.18
C GLU A 507 -16.15 -21.70 4.17
N GLN A 508 -15.58 -22.02 3.01
CA GLN A 508 -14.71 -23.18 2.81
C GLN A 508 -13.30 -22.96 3.36
N LYS A 509 -12.94 -21.69 3.65
CA LYS A 509 -11.58 -21.26 4.03
C LYS A 509 -10.55 -21.76 3.04
N ALA A 510 -10.88 -21.69 1.75
CA ALA A 510 -10.10 -22.21 0.66
C ALA A 510 -9.89 -21.14 -0.41
N ILE A 511 -8.81 -21.29 -1.17
CA ILE A 511 -8.60 -20.49 -2.37
C ILE A 511 -9.15 -21.30 -3.55
N LEU A 512 -10.09 -20.70 -4.27
CA LEU A 512 -10.74 -21.28 -5.42
C LEU A 512 -10.12 -20.69 -6.70
N ASP A 513 -9.61 -21.57 -7.57
CA ASP A 513 -8.95 -21.24 -8.84
C ASP A 513 -9.43 -22.09 -10.02
N ASN A 514 -10.57 -22.74 -9.85
CA ASN A 514 -11.27 -23.57 -10.83
C ASN A 514 -11.80 -22.74 -12.00
N ASP A 515 -11.92 -23.40 -13.17
CA ASP A 515 -12.50 -22.77 -14.36
C ASP A 515 -13.95 -22.31 -14.07
N ASN A 516 -14.29 -21.10 -14.57
CA ASN A 516 -15.59 -20.41 -14.45
C ASN A 516 -15.82 -19.49 -13.25
N ILE A 517 -14.87 -19.33 -12.33
CA ILE A 517 -15.01 -18.37 -11.21
C ILE A 517 -14.92 -16.91 -11.68
N ARG A 518 -14.10 -16.68 -12.70
CA ARG A 518 -13.90 -15.38 -13.34
C ARG A 518 -14.33 -15.48 -14.79
N THR A 519 -14.99 -14.43 -15.27
CA THR A 519 -15.33 -14.28 -16.69
C THR A 519 -14.05 -14.24 -17.51
N ALA A 520 -13.97 -15.06 -18.55
CA ALA A 520 -12.87 -15.04 -19.50
C ALA A 520 -12.98 -13.80 -20.42
N ILE A 521 -11.83 -13.29 -20.87
CA ILE A 521 -11.76 -12.24 -21.90
C ILE A 521 -12.25 -12.84 -23.22
N LYS A 522 -13.13 -12.11 -23.92
CA LYS A 522 -13.75 -12.57 -25.17
C LYS A 522 -12.79 -12.40 -26.36
N LYS A 523 -13.08 -13.10 -27.46
CA LYS A 523 -12.44 -12.83 -28.75
C LYS A 523 -13.07 -11.59 -29.37
N CYS A 524 -12.28 -10.74 -30.03
CA CYS A 524 -12.83 -9.60 -30.74
C CYS A 524 -13.70 -10.10 -31.90
N VAL A 525 -14.90 -9.53 -32.06
CA VAL A 525 -15.75 -9.80 -33.23
C VAL A 525 -15.13 -9.06 -34.40
N ILE A 526 -14.50 -9.79 -35.33
CA ILE A 526 -14.04 -9.21 -36.59
C ILE A 526 -15.31 -9.03 -37.45
N HIS A 527 -15.76 -7.79 -37.63
CA HIS A 527 -16.75 -7.50 -38.66
C HIS A 527 -16.07 -7.67 -40.02
N PRO A 528 -16.59 -8.52 -40.93
CA PRO A 528 -16.05 -8.60 -42.28
C PRO A 528 -16.24 -7.24 -42.94
N GLU A 529 -15.17 -6.69 -43.52
CA GLU A 529 -15.24 -5.50 -44.35
C GLU A 529 -16.31 -5.73 -45.43
N VAL A 530 -17.30 -4.85 -45.45
CA VAL A 530 -18.30 -4.81 -46.52
C VAL A 530 -17.55 -4.46 -47.80
N GLU A 531 -17.53 -5.38 -48.75
CA GLU A 531 -17.13 -5.10 -50.13
C GLU A 531 -17.89 -3.86 -50.63
N ASP A 532 -17.16 -2.78 -50.79
CA ASP A 532 -17.66 -1.52 -51.33
C ASP A 532 -17.91 -1.72 -52.84
N LYS A 533 -19.09 -2.26 -53.17
CA LYS A 533 -19.65 -2.22 -54.53
C LYS A 533 -20.06 -0.77 -54.83
N ASN A 534 -19.08 0.06 -55.14
CA ASN A 534 -19.30 1.34 -55.78
C ASN A 534 -18.87 1.30 -57.23
N THR A 535 -19.87 0.97 -58.04
CA THR A 535 -20.03 1.21 -59.48
C THR A 535 -19.43 2.55 -59.91
N LYS A 536 -18.46 2.51 -60.84
CA LYS A 536 -18.14 3.63 -61.72
C LYS A 536 -18.11 3.13 -63.18
N GLN A 537 -19.19 3.41 -63.91
CA GLN A 537 -19.09 3.82 -65.31
C GLN A 537 -18.58 5.28 -65.27
N THR A 538 -17.63 5.76 -66.08
CA THR A 538 -17.59 5.77 -67.55
C THR A 538 -16.20 6.28 -67.97
N GLY A 539 -15.69 5.84 -69.13
CA GLY A 539 -14.59 6.53 -69.83
C GLY A 539 -13.69 5.60 -70.64
N ASP A 540 -14.05 5.37 -71.90
CA ASP A 540 -13.24 4.70 -72.93
C ASP A 540 -11.83 5.29 -73.09
N VAL A 541 -10.80 4.43 -73.22
CA VAL A 541 -9.79 4.46 -74.31
C VAL A 541 -9.21 3.05 -74.46
N VAL A 542 -9.23 2.57 -75.70
CA VAL A 542 -8.66 1.33 -76.26
C VAL A 542 -7.13 1.40 -76.30
N ASP A 543 -6.39 0.37 -75.87
CA ASP A 543 -5.43 -0.35 -76.74
C ASP A 543 -4.90 -1.67 -76.14
N ASP A 544 -4.55 -2.53 -77.10
CA ASP A 544 -4.18 -3.94 -77.20
C ASP A 544 -2.95 -4.43 -76.40
N ARG A 545 -3.01 -5.68 -75.91
CA ARG A 545 -2.04 -6.80 -76.10
C ARG A 545 -1.83 -7.76 -74.92
N THR A 546 -2.38 -8.97 -75.10
CA THR A 546 -1.78 -10.31 -74.91
C THR A 546 -0.62 -10.52 -73.92
N LYS A 547 -0.79 -11.43 -72.94
CA LYS A 547 -0.23 -12.81 -73.00
C LYS A 547 -0.56 -13.66 -71.76
N THR A 548 -1.15 -14.80 -72.07
CA THR A 548 -1.16 -16.11 -71.39
C THR A 548 0.08 -16.45 -70.55
N SER A 549 -0.13 -17.11 -69.41
CA SER A 549 0.24 -18.54 -69.25
C SER A 549 -0.34 -19.15 -67.98
N GLU A 550 -1.05 -20.24 -68.20
CA GLU A 550 -1.49 -21.24 -67.23
C GLU A 550 -0.29 -22.01 -66.66
N SER A 551 -0.45 -22.52 -65.44
CA SER A 551 0.03 -23.86 -65.12
C SER A 551 -0.73 -24.40 -63.90
N ARG A 552 -1.76 -25.20 -64.18
CA ARG A 552 -2.26 -26.23 -63.26
C ARG A 552 -1.31 -27.42 -63.33
N ILE A 553 -0.96 -28.00 -62.19
CA ILE A 553 -0.83 -29.46 -62.06
C ILE A 553 -1.54 -29.86 -60.77
N ALA A 554 -2.61 -30.62 -60.96
CA ALA A 554 -3.27 -31.45 -59.95
C ALA A 554 -2.75 -32.90 -60.09
N LEU A 555 -3.12 -33.75 -59.13
CA LEU A 555 -3.06 -35.23 -59.02
C LEU A 555 -2.39 -35.61 -57.69
N ASP A 556 -2.90 -36.54 -56.88
CA ASP A 556 -4.18 -37.26 -56.89
C ASP A 556 -4.37 -37.95 -55.53
N GLU A 557 -5.58 -38.45 -55.35
CA GLU A 557 -6.22 -39.19 -54.27
C GLU A 557 -5.44 -40.37 -53.62
N SER A 558 -5.80 -40.67 -52.36
CA SER A 558 -6.32 -42.01 -52.02
C SER A 558 -7.10 -42.02 -50.69
N GLU A 559 -8.25 -42.69 -50.76
CA GLU A 559 -9.14 -43.20 -49.72
C GLU A 559 -8.38 -44.15 -48.75
N ASP A 560 -8.85 -44.66 -47.61
CA ASP A 560 -10.19 -45.07 -47.19
C ASP A 560 -10.11 -45.45 -45.68
N GLY A 561 -11.23 -45.52 -44.96
CA GLY A 561 -11.23 -46.15 -43.63
C GLY A 561 -12.28 -45.73 -42.59
N LEU A 562 -13.53 -46.13 -42.83
CA LEU A 562 -14.66 -46.27 -41.91
C LEU A 562 -14.35 -46.62 -40.42
N ALA A 563 -15.06 -45.96 -39.49
CA ALA A 563 -15.86 -46.64 -38.46
C ALA A 563 -16.90 -45.70 -37.81
N GLU A 564 -18.15 -46.09 -38.00
CA GLU A 564 -19.40 -45.50 -37.53
C GLU A 564 -19.65 -45.85 -36.05
N SER A 565 -20.15 -44.92 -35.23
CA SER A 565 -21.15 -45.30 -34.21
C SER A 565 -22.11 -44.13 -33.94
N LYS A 566 -23.36 -44.36 -34.38
CA LYS A 566 -24.56 -43.60 -34.05
C LYS A 566 -24.97 -43.87 -32.60
N PHE A 567 -25.45 -42.88 -31.87
CA PHE A 567 -26.65 -43.04 -31.03
C PHE A 567 -27.44 -41.71 -30.87
N ARG A 568 -28.59 -41.72 -31.55
CA ARG A 568 -29.88 -41.04 -31.41
C ARG A 568 -30.12 -39.87 -30.43
N HIS A 569 -30.84 -38.90 -31.01
CA HIS A 569 -31.75 -37.88 -30.47
C HIS A 569 -32.62 -38.26 -29.27
N SER A 570 -33.04 -37.23 -28.51
CA SER A 570 -34.47 -36.94 -28.36
C SER A 570 -34.72 -35.44 -28.16
N GLU A 571 -35.51 -34.85 -29.06
CA GLU A 571 -36.26 -33.60 -28.84
C GLU A 571 -37.41 -33.85 -27.87
N GLN A 572 -37.79 -32.83 -27.09
CA GLN A 572 -39.16 -32.65 -26.63
C GLN A 572 -39.43 -31.17 -26.35
N GLU A 573 -40.18 -30.53 -27.24
CA GLU A 573 -40.99 -29.34 -26.96
C GLU A 573 -42.09 -29.68 -25.95
N VAL A 574 -42.60 -28.66 -25.22
CA VAL A 574 -44.03 -28.28 -25.15
C VAL A 574 -44.34 -27.42 -23.89
N ASP A 575 -44.86 -26.23 -24.20
CA ASP A 575 -45.86 -25.37 -23.53
C ASP A 575 -45.67 -24.63 -22.18
N LEU A 576 -45.86 -23.31 -22.31
CA LEU A 576 -46.31 -22.34 -21.30
C LEU A 576 -47.69 -22.71 -20.71
N PRO A 577 -47.97 -22.26 -19.47
CA PRO A 577 -49.11 -21.35 -19.30
C PRO A 577 -48.82 -20.17 -18.36
N SER A 578 -49.43 -19.01 -18.68
CA SER A 578 -49.57 -17.83 -17.80
C SER A 578 -50.89 -17.91 -16.97
N PRO A 579 -51.25 -16.90 -16.16
CA PRO A 579 -51.02 -16.80 -14.71
C PRO A 579 -52.35 -16.79 -13.91
N PRO A 580 -52.31 -16.64 -12.57
CA PRO A 580 -53.47 -16.05 -11.87
C PRO A 580 -53.14 -14.90 -10.92
N VAL A 581 -53.76 -13.76 -11.22
CA VAL A 581 -54.70 -12.93 -10.41
C VAL A 581 -54.47 -12.72 -8.90
N ILE A 582 -54.57 -11.43 -8.56
CA ILE A 582 -54.57 -10.73 -7.27
C ILE A 582 -55.76 -11.10 -6.37
N VAL A 583 -55.54 -11.18 -5.04
CA VAL A 583 -56.55 -10.95 -4.00
C VAL A 583 -55.94 -10.15 -2.84
N PHE A 584 -56.55 -9.00 -2.51
CA PHE A 584 -56.31 -8.21 -1.28
C PHE A 584 -57.22 -8.71 -0.14
N PRO A 585 -56.86 -8.42 1.13
CA PRO A 585 -57.80 -7.61 1.91
C PRO A 585 -57.15 -6.47 2.73
N THR A 586 -57.86 -5.35 2.70
CA THR A 586 -58.01 -4.24 3.66
C THR A 586 -58.38 -4.77 5.08
N SER A 587 -58.24 -4.07 6.21
CA SER A 587 -58.59 -2.67 6.50
C SER A 587 -58.13 -2.23 7.92
N THR A 588 -57.99 -0.89 8.09
CA THR A 588 -58.50 -0.04 9.21
C THR A 588 -58.06 -0.28 10.67
N ASP A 589 -57.85 0.69 11.54
CA ASP A 589 -58.07 2.15 11.51
C ASP A 589 -57.43 2.81 12.75
N ALA A 590 -57.27 4.13 12.64
CA ALA A 590 -57.46 5.15 13.70
C ALA A 590 -56.54 5.16 14.94
N SER A 591 -56.10 6.29 15.50
CA SER A 591 -56.27 7.73 15.26
C SER A 591 -55.41 8.46 16.30
N LEU A 592 -54.88 9.65 16.00
CA LEU A 592 -55.13 10.87 16.80
C LEU A 592 -54.48 12.11 16.16
N THR A 593 -55.33 13.10 16.01
CA THR A 593 -55.22 14.47 15.47
C THR A 593 -54.49 15.45 16.40
N ASP A 594 -53.79 16.46 15.84
CA ASP A 594 -54.15 17.91 15.91
C ASP A 594 -53.00 18.80 15.35
N ILE A 595 -53.12 19.39 14.15
CA ILE A 595 -53.41 20.81 13.81
C ILE A 595 -52.49 21.88 14.44
N GLY A 596 -51.79 22.62 13.56
CA GLY A 596 -51.12 23.88 13.85
C GLY A 596 -50.61 24.60 12.58
N HIS A 597 -51.50 25.42 11.99
CA HIS A 597 -51.33 26.46 10.94
C HIS A 597 -49.96 27.20 10.92
N SER A 598 -49.42 27.80 9.85
CA SER A 598 -49.85 28.07 8.47
C SER A 598 -48.73 28.78 7.68
N LYS A 599 -48.71 28.55 6.34
CA LYS A 599 -48.55 29.55 5.25
C LYS A 599 -47.12 29.91 4.75
N PRO A 600 -47.02 30.37 3.48
CA PRO A 600 -46.29 29.66 2.41
C PRO A 600 -45.18 30.54 1.80
N ILE A 601 -44.55 30.13 0.69
CA ILE A 601 -44.28 30.94 -0.52
C ILE A 601 -43.22 30.27 -1.42
N TYR A 602 -43.67 29.94 -2.63
CA TYR A 602 -43.02 29.99 -3.95
C TYR A 602 -41.50 29.80 -4.07
N TYR A 603 -41.10 28.75 -4.79
CA TYR A 603 -39.90 28.78 -5.61
C TYR A 603 -40.30 28.95 -7.08
N ALA A 604 -39.94 30.11 -7.63
CA ALA A 604 -39.94 30.38 -9.06
C ALA A 604 -38.83 29.56 -9.74
N GLY A 605 -39.12 29.07 -10.95
CA GLY A 605 -38.15 28.39 -11.80
C GLY A 605 -37.31 29.33 -12.65
N LEU A 606 -36.54 28.70 -13.56
CA LEU A 606 -35.59 29.23 -14.56
C LEU A 606 -34.16 29.38 -14.01
N SER A 607 -33.08 29.04 -14.69
CA SER A 607 -32.84 28.50 -16.04
C SER A 607 -31.33 28.25 -16.18
N VAL A 608 -30.98 27.15 -16.86
CA VAL A 608 -29.92 26.95 -17.89
C VAL A 608 -28.76 27.95 -17.98
N SER A 609 -27.54 27.40 -17.82
CA SER A 609 -26.23 27.74 -18.43
C SER A 609 -25.60 29.14 -18.28
N GLY A 610 -24.34 29.14 -17.82
CA GLY A 610 -23.33 30.10 -18.26
C GLY A 610 -22.51 30.70 -17.13
N VAL A 611 -21.36 30.10 -16.79
CA VAL A 611 -20.28 30.86 -16.13
C VAL A 611 -18.99 30.66 -16.91
N PHE A 612 -18.60 31.75 -17.55
CA PHE A 612 -17.33 31.99 -18.22
C PHE A 612 -16.16 31.93 -17.22
N PHE A 613 -15.08 31.27 -17.61
CA PHE A 613 -13.77 31.49 -17.01
C PHE A 613 -13.20 32.81 -17.54
N THR A 614 -13.00 33.78 -16.68
CA THR A 614 -12.01 34.84 -16.93
C THR A 614 -11.04 34.88 -15.76
N SER A 615 -9.89 34.25 -16.00
CA SER A 615 -8.65 34.47 -15.29
C SER A 615 -8.27 35.94 -15.39
N MET A 616 -8.06 36.62 -14.27
CA MET A 616 -7.32 37.88 -14.27
C MET A 616 -6.33 37.91 -13.11
N VAL A 617 -5.07 37.75 -13.52
CA VAL A 617 -3.85 38.03 -12.77
C VAL A 617 -3.78 39.53 -12.50
N LEU A 618 -3.55 39.95 -11.27
CA LEU A 618 -2.94 41.24 -10.98
C LEU A 618 -1.89 41.10 -9.87
N TYR A 619 -0.65 41.43 -10.25
CA TYR A 619 0.51 41.60 -9.40
C TYR A 619 0.41 42.90 -8.58
N LYS A 620 0.82 42.80 -7.30
CA LYS A 620 1.71 43.69 -6.53
C LYS A 620 1.62 45.22 -6.72
N VAL A 621 1.31 45.91 -5.63
CA VAL A 621 2.16 46.98 -5.04
C VAL A 621 2.30 46.68 -3.55
#